data_AF-A0A3R6T9K5-F1
#
_entry.id   AF-A0A3R6T9K5-F1
#
_cell.length_a   1.000
_cell.length_b   1.000
_cell.length_c   1.000
_cell.angle_alpha   90.00
_cell.angle_beta   90.00
_cell.angle_gamma   90.00
#
_symmetry.space_group_name_H-M   'P 1'
#
loop_
_entity.id
_entity.type
_entity.pdbx_description
1 polymer ?
#
loop_
_entity_poly.entity_id
_entity_poly.type
_entity_poly.pdbx_seq_one_letter_code
_entity_poly.pdbx_strand_id
1 'polypeptide(L)' 'MKTSKYLEELNTQSAADLKMQLVEAKKELFNLRFQNATNQLDNTSRIKEVRKNIARIQTVITQKEKVAE' A
#
# COMPACT_ATOMS: atom_id res chain seq x y z
N MET A 1 12.80 0.22 -3.92
CA MET A 1 12.55 1.63 -3.53
C MET A 1 13.24 1.93 -2.21
N LYS A 2 13.97 3.04 -2.10
CA LYS A 2 14.46 3.53 -0.80
C LYS A 2 13.23 3.83 0.05
N THR A 3 13.03 3.06 1.12
CA THR A 3 11.78 3.06 1.90
C THR A 3 11.47 4.40 2.55
N SER A 4 12.48 5.25 2.80
CA SER A 4 12.25 6.60 3.37
C SER A 4 11.51 7.51 2.39
N LYS A 5 11.92 7.53 1.11
CA LYS A 5 11.31 8.39 0.08
C LYS A 5 9.81 8.09 -0.10
N TYR A 6 9.45 6.81 -0.08
CA TYR A 6 8.05 6.39 -0.17
C TYR A 6 7.23 6.83 1.05
N LEU A 7 7.81 6.83 2.25
CA LEU A 7 7.12 7.32 3.46
C LEU A 7 6.94 8.84 3.45
N GLU A 8 7.95 9.58 2.98
CA GLU A 8 7.86 11.03 2.79
C GLU A 8 6.74 11.39 1.81
N GLU A 9 6.64 10.68 0.67
CA GLU A 9 5.57 10.85 -0.32
C GLU A 9 4.17 10.54 0.24
N LEU A 10 4.04 9.54 1.12
CA LEU A 10 2.76 9.24 1.78
C LEU A 10 2.37 10.32 2.81
N ASN A 11 3.34 10.94 3.48
CA ASN A 11 3.07 11.99 4.46
C ASN A 11 2.58 13.29 3.80
N THR A 12 3.02 13.61 2.58
CA THR A 12 2.62 14.83 1.87
C THR A 12 1.23 14.74 1.24
N GLN A 13 0.69 13.54 1.02
CA GLN A 13 -0.63 13.32 0.42
C GLN A 13 -1.80 13.58 1.39
N SER A 14 -2.99 13.91 0.88
CA SER A 14 -4.16 14.11 1.74
C SER A 14 -4.69 12.78 2.31
N ALA A 15 -5.48 12.86 3.39
CA ALA A 15 -6.12 11.68 3.97
C ALA A 15 -7.08 10.99 2.99
N ALA A 16 -7.70 11.75 2.08
CA ALA A 16 -8.58 11.20 1.04
C ALA A 16 -7.77 10.42 -0.02
N ASP A 17 -6.65 10.98 -0.46
CA ASP A 17 -5.77 10.34 -1.45
C ASP A 17 -5.16 9.05 -0.91
N LEU A 18 -4.74 9.05 0.37
CA LEU A 18 -4.24 7.85 1.05
C LEU A 18 -5.30 6.74 1.12
N LYS A 19 -6.57 7.09 1.37
CA LYS A 19 -7.69 6.14 1.36
C LYS A 19 -7.92 5.58 -0.05
N MET A 20 -7.84 6.41 -1.09
CA MET A 20 -7.94 5.95 -2.48
C MET A 20 -6.80 4.99 -2.84
N GLN A 21 -5.55 5.35 -2.54
CA GLN A 21 -4.40 4.48 -2.78
C GLN A 21 -4.48 3.17 -2.02
N LEU A 22 -5.04 3.18 -0.80
CA LEU A 22 -5.27 1.95 -0.04
C LEU A 22 -6.25 1.01 -0.72
N VAL A 23 -7.32 1.54 -1.34
CA VAL A 23 -8.29 0.73 -2.09
C VAL A 23 -7.62 0.17 -3.36
N GLU A 24 -6.86 0.98 -4.08
CA GLU A 24 -6.14 0.56 -5.27
C GLU A 24 -5.11 -0.53 -4.97
N ALA A 25 -4.29 -0.35 -3.93
CA ALA A 25 -3.30 -1.32 -3.49
C ALA A 25 -3.94 -2.64 -3.03
N LYS A 26 -5.13 -2.61 -2.41
CA LYS A 26 -5.89 -3.82 -2.08
C LYS A 26 -6.39 -4.55 -3.33
N LYS A 27 -6.82 -3.81 -4.36
CA LYS A 27 -7.23 -4.38 -5.65
C LYS A 27 -6.03 -5.01 -6.37
N GLU A 28 -4.87 -4.35 -6.37
CA GLU A 28 -3.62 -4.91 -6.88
C GLU A 28 -3.27 -6.21 -6.14
N LEU A 29 -3.33 -6.22 -4.81
CA LEU A 29 -3.07 -7.42 -4.01
C LEU A 29 -4.01 -8.58 -4.35
N PHE A 30 -5.30 -8.29 -4.56
CA PHE A 30 -6.27 -9.31 -4.99
C PHE A 30 -5.88 -9.91 -6.34
N ASN A 31 -5.58 -9.07 -7.32
CA ASN A 31 -5.16 -9.52 -8.65
C ASN A 31 -3.87 -10.34 -8.60
N LEU A 32 -2.87 -9.91 -7.81
CA LEU A 32 -1.62 -10.64 -7.64
C LEU A 32 -1.84 -12.00 -6.96
N ARG A 33 -2.73 -12.07 -5.97
CA ARG A 33 -3.10 -13.35 -5.33
C ARG A 33 -3.82 -14.27 -6.31
N PHE A 34 -4.68 -13.73 -7.16
CA PHE A 34 -5.37 -14.47 -8.21
C PHE A 34 -4.37 -15.03 -9.24
N GLN A 35 -3.49 -14.19 -9.77
CA GLN A 35 -2.41 -14.60 -10.70
C GLN A 35 -1.46 -15.63 -10.09
N ASN A 36 -1.15 -15.49 -8.80
CA ASN A 36 -0.32 -16.47 -8.09
C ASN A 36 -1.04 -17.81 -7.92
N ALA A 37 -2.36 -17.82 -7.71
CA ALA A 37 -3.15 -19.04 -7.63
C ALA A 37 -3.29 -19.74 -8.99
N THR A 38 -3.28 -18.98 -10.10
CA THR A 38 -3.28 -19.53 -11.46
C THR A 38 -1.88 -19.86 -12.00
N ASN A 39 -0.82 -19.71 -11.17
CA ASN A 39 0.58 -19.86 -11.56
C ASN A 39 1.01 -18.97 -12.74
N GLN A 40 0.35 -17.82 -12.93
CA GLN A 40 0.63 -16.84 -13.98
C GLN A 40 1.48 -15.66 -13.46
N LEU A 41 1.96 -15.73 -12.23
CA LEU A 41 2.73 -14.66 -11.61
C LEU A 41 4.23 -14.95 -11.64
N ASP A 42 4.95 -14.26 -12.51
CA ASP A 42 6.42 -14.40 -12.63
C ASP A 42 7.16 -13.84 -11.41
N ASN A 43 6.63 -12.79 -10.77
CA ASN A 43 7.27 -12.12 -9.65
C ASN A 43 6.44 -12.17 -8.36
N THR A 44 6.60 -13.26 -7.62
CA THR A 44 5.94 -13.49 -6.31
C THR A 44 6.39 -12.52 -5.21
N SER A 45 7.57 -11.90 -5.36
CA SER A 45 8.06 -10.90 -4.40
C SER A 45 7.17 -9.64 -4.37
N ARG A 46 6.47 -9.35 -5.48
CA ARG A 46 5.55 -8.22 -5.59
C ARG A 46 4.40 -8.29 -4.58
N ILE A 47 3.90 -9.49 -4.27
CA ILE A 47 2.86 -9.68 -3.24
C ILE A 47 3.34 -9.17 -1.88
N LYS A 48 4.59 -9.44 -1.53
CA LYS A 48 5.20 -9.01 -0.26
C LYS A 48 5.39 -7.49 -0.26
N GLU A 49 5.78 -6.90 -1.38
CA GLU A 49 5.91 -5.44 -1.51
C GLU A 49 4.58 -4.73 -1.34
N VAL A 50 3.53 -5.14 -2.09
CA VAL A 50 2.20 -4.55 -2.02
C VAL A 50 1.62 -4.68 -0.61
N ARG A 51 1.80 -5.82 0.06
CA ARG A 51 1.38 -6.00 1.46
C ARG A 51 2.06 -4.99 2.40
N LYS A 52 3.37 -4.75 2.23
CA LYS A 52 4.10 -3.76 3.02
C LYS A 52 3.64 -2.34 2.71
N ASN A 53 3.32 -2.03 1.46
CA ASN A 53 2.81 -0.72 1.06
C ASN A 53 1.45 -0.43 1.70
N ILE A 54 0.53 -1.40 1.68
CA ILE A 54 -0.77 -1.29 2.36
C ILE A 54 -0.57 -0.98 3.86
N ALA A 55 0.30 -1.73 4.53
CA ALA A 55 0.59 -1.50 5.95
C ALA A 55 1.13 -0.09 6.23
N ARG A 56 2.04 0.42 5.38
CA ARG A 56 2.57 1.79 5.51
C ARG A 56 1.50 2.85 5.33
N ILE A 57 0.65 2.71 4.31
CA ILE A 57 -0.46 3.65 4.06
C ILE A 57 -1.40 3.66 5.26
N GLN A 58 -1.75 2.49 5.81
CA GLN A 58 -2.57 2.39 7.02
C GLN A 58 -1.93 3.10 8.20
N THR A 59 -0.64 2.89 8.44
CA THR A 59 0.08 3.56 9.53
C THR A 59 0.03 5.08 9.40
N VAL A 60 0.25 5.62 8.19
CA VAL A 60 0.20 7.07 7.94
C VAL A 60 -1.22 7.62 8.15
N ILE A 61 -2.24 6.90 7.71
CA ILE A 61 -3.65 7.28 7.97
C ILE A 61 -3.90 7.35 9.48
N THR A 62 -3.53 6.31 10.24
CA THR A 62 -3.71 6.32 11.71
C THR A 62 -2.89 7.42 12.38
N GLN A 63 -1.68 7.72 11.91
CA GLN A 63 -0.87 8.81 12.43
C GLN A 63 -1.55 10.17 12.21
N LYS A 64 -2.13 10.40 11.02
CA LYS A 64 -2.87 11.63 10.72
C LYS A 64 -4.15 11.75 11.54
N GLU A 65 -4.86 10.65 11.74
CA GLU A 65 -6.06 10.61 12.59
C GLU A 65 -5.73 10.93 14.06
N LYS A 66 -4.63 10.38 14.60
CA LYS A 66 -4.18 10.66 15.97
C LYS A 66 -3.67 12.07 16.23
N VAL A 67 -3.17 12.77 15.21
CA VAL A 67 -2.70 14.17 15.33
C VAL A 67 -3.87 15.16 15.22
N ALA A 68 -4.99 14.73 14.64
CA ALA A 68 -6.20 15.54 14.52
C ALA A 68 -7.08 15.52 15.78
N GLU A 69 -6.79 14.63 16.74
CA GLU A 69 -7.41 14.55 18.08
C GLU A 69 -6.53 15.27 19.12
#